data_AF-A0A966A1F1-F1
#
_entry.id   AF-A0A966A1F1-F1
#
_cell.length_a   1.000
_cell.length_b   1.000
_cell.length_c   1.000
_cell.angle_alpha   90.00
_cell.angle_beta   90.00
_cell.angle_gamma   90.00
#
_symmetry.space_group_name_H-M   'P 1'
#
loop_
_entity.id
_entity.type
_entity.pdbx_description
1 polymer ?
#
loop_
_entity_poly.entity_id
_entity_poly.type
_entity_poly.pdbx_seq_one_letter_code
_entity_poly.pdbx_strand_id
1 'polypeptide(L)' 'MAIQEQQRQAEDVDQAILMLLGHRYGDGLVYLQSDAEEQLFDQAVQLGLVSSEGYVTPRGLSVLARYGDD' A
#
# COMPACT_ATOMS: atom_id res chain seq x y z
N MET A 1 16.40 -21.25 -16.07
CA MET A 1 15.17 -20.43 -16.17
C MET A 1 14.76 -20.01 -14.76
N ALA A 2 15.43 -19.01 -14.17
CA ALA A 2 15.26 -18.67 -12.75
C ALA A 2 15.00 -17.15 -12.55
N ILE A 3 14.41 -16.50 -13.55
CA ILE A 3 14.18 -15.05 -13.55
C ILE A 3 12.68 -14.72 -13.45
N GLN A 4 11.79 -15.70 -13.66
CA GLN A 4 10.34 -15.47 -13.70
C GLN A 4 9.64 -15.62 -12.34
N GLU A 5 10.30 -16.18 -11.32
CA GLU A 5 9.65 -16.44 -10.02
C GLU A 5 9.66 -15.22 -9.08
N GLN A 6 10.53 -14.24 -9.32
CA GLN A 6 10.57 -13.00 -8.54
C GLN A 6 9.56 -11.95 -9.00
N GLN A 7 8.88 -12.15 -10.14
CA GLN A 7 7.92 -11.19 -10.69
C GLN A 7 6.47 -11.44 -10.23
N ARG A 8 6.12 -12.66 -9.80
CA ARG A 8 4.76 -12.99 -9.30
C ARG A 8 4.48 -12.62 -7.84
N GLN A 9 5.51 -12.34 -7.04
CA GLN A 9 5.31 -12.01 -5.62
C GLN A 9 4.82 -10.58 -5.38
N ALA A 10 4.59 -9.79 -6.44
CA ALA A 10 4.17 -8.39 -6.34
C ALA A 10 2.77 -8.10 -6.91
N GLU A 11 2.02 -9.13 -7.33
CA GLU A 11 0.78 -8.95 -8.11
C GLU A 11 -0.53 -9.08 -7.32
N ASP A 12 -0.47 -9.47 -6.04
CA ASP A 12 -1.61 -9.41 -5.12
C ASP A 12 -1.28 -8.38 -4.03
N VAL A 13 -1.48 -7.10 -4.34
CA VAL A 13 -1.59 -6.10 -3.27
C VAL A 13 -2.97 -6.33 -2.66
N ASP A 14 -3.01 -6.78 -1.41
CA ASP A 14 -4.25 -7.05 -0.69
C ASP A 14 -5.21 -5.86 -0.82
N GLN A 15 -6.47 -6.13 -1.15
CA GLN A 15 -7.48 -5.09 -1.33
C GLN A 15 -7.68 -4.25 -0.05
N ALA A 16 -7.38 -4.83 1.11
CA ALA A 16 -7.33 -4.12 2.38
C ALA A 16 -6.24 -3.02 2.43
N ILE A 17 -5.08 -3.27 1.82
CA ILE A 17 -3.99 -2.29 1.69
C ILE A 17 -4.37 -1.19 0.68
N LEU A 18 -5.07 -1.55 -0.40
CA LEU A 18 -5.59 -0.56 -1.36
C LEU A 18 -6.60 0.38 -0.69
N MET A 19 -7.53 -0.17 0.12
CA MET A 19 -8.46 0.63 0.90
C MET A 19 -7.72 1.54 1.89
N LEU A 20 -6.73 1.00 2.62
CA LEU A 20 -5.89 1.78 3.53
C LEU A 20 -5.20 2.97 2.83
N LEU A 21 -4.61 2.73 1.65
CA LEU A 21 -3.99 3.78 0.82
C LEU A 21 -5.01 4.79 0.25
N GLY A 22 -6.26 4.34 0.05
CA GLY A 22 -7.39 5.16 -0.37
C GLY A 22 -7.82 6.17 0.72
N HIS A 23 -7.66 5.81 2.00
CA HIS A 23 -7.92 6.68 3.16
C HIS A 23 -6.80 7.70 3.44
N ARG A 24 -6.11 8.16 2.40
CA ARG A 24 -5.18 9.30 2.51
C ARG A 24 -5.94 10.62 2.40
N TYR A 25 -5.56 11.59 3.22
CA TYR A 25 -6.06 12.96 3.07
C TYR A 25 -5.15 13.75 2.14
N GLY A 26 -5.55 14.97 1.76
CA GLY A 26 -4.87 15.78 0.73
C GLY A 26 -3.40 16.14 1.02
N ASP A 27 -2.89 15.80 2.20
CA ASP A 27 -1.50 15.89 2.65
C ASP A 27 -0.66 14.64 2.33
N GLY A 28 -1.30 13.54 1.90
CA GLY A 28 -0.64 12.28 1.59
C GLY A 28 -0.38 11.38 2.81
N LEU A 29 -0.88 11.75 3.99
CA LEU A 29 -0.78 10.95 5.21
C LEU A 29 -1.92 9.91 5.26
N VAL A 30 -1.58 8.67 5.60
CA VAL A 30 -2.53 7.58 5.85
C VAL A 30 -2.98 7.63 7.30
N TYR A 31 -4.29 7.65 7.53
CA TYR A 31 -4.88 7.65 8.87
C TYR A 31 -5.51 6.30 9.15
N LEU A 32 -5.13 5.69 10.28
CA LEU A 32 -5.75 4.46 10.76
C LEU A 32 -7.05 4.82 11.48
N GLN A 33 -8.14 4.17 11.11
CA GLN A 33 -9.46 4.29 11.74
C GLN A 33 -9.59 3.36 12.95
N SER A 34 -8.76 2.32 13.03
CA SER A 34 -8.77 1.34 14.12
C SER A 34 -7.41 0.68 14.33
N ASP A 35 -7.16 0.15 15.54
CA ASP A 35 -5.96 -0.62 15.87
C ASP A 35 -5.80 -1.88 14.97
N ALA A 36 -6.90 -2.38 14.40
CA ALA A 36 -6.88 -3.51 13.47
C ALA A 36 -6.17 -3.18 12.14
N GLU A 37 -6.05 -1.90 11.78
CA GLU A 37 -5.35 -1.44 10.58
C GLU A 37 -3.85 -1.25 10.80
N GLU A 38 -3.36 -1.33 12.04
CA GLU A 38 -1.92 -1.23 12.35
C GLU A 38 -1.12 -2.34 11.65
N GLN A 39 -1.67 -3.57 11.60
CA GLN A 39 -1.03 -4.67 10.89
C GLN A 39 -1.00 -4.45 9.37
N LEU A 40 -2.05 -3.85 8.82
CA LEU A 40 -2.11 -3.50 7.39
C LEU A 40 -1.15 -2.35 7.06
N PHE A 41 -1.00 -1.40 7.99
CA PHE A 41 -0.04 -0.31 7.89
C PHE A 41 1.39 -0.84 7.88
N ASP A 42 1.75 -1.70 8.83
CA ASP A 42 3.06 -2.34 8.88
C ASP A 42 3.36 -3.12 7.60
N GLN A 43 2.36 -3.83 7.07
CA GLN A 43 2.48 -4.54 5.79
C GLN A 43 2.68 -3.56 4.62
N ALA A 44 1.94 -2.44 4.58
CA ALA A 44 2.12 -1.40 3.56
C ALA A 44 3.49 -0.71 3.65
N VAL A 45 4.05 -0.56 4.85
CA VAL A 45 5.42 -0.07 5.08
C VAL A 45 6.45 -1.08 4.59
N GLN A 46 6.30 -2.36 4.92
CA GLN A 46 7.18 -3.44 4.45
C GLN A 46 7.16 -3.57 2.92
N LEU A 47 6.01 -3.33 2.29
CA LEU A 47 5.85 -3.29 0.85
C LEU A 47 6.35 -1.98 0.23
N GLY A 48 6.80 -1.00 1.02
CA GLY A 48 7.30 0.29 0.56
C GLY A 48 6.24 1.17 -0.10
N LEU A 49 4.96 0.94 0.21
CA LEU A 49 3.82 1.73 -0.28
C LEU A 49 3.55 2.95 0.61
N VAL A 50 3.91 2.85 1.88
CA VAL A 50 3.82 3.91 2.90
C VAL A 50 5.18 4.04 3.59
N SER A 51 5.58 5.26 3.98
CA SER A 51 6.76 5.47 4.82
C SER A 51 6.48 5.09 6.27
N SER A 52 7.52 4.88 7.07
CA SER A 52 7.37 4.65 8.52
C SER A 52 6.73 5.84 9.26
N GLU A 53 6.69 7.02 8.62
CA GLU A 53 6.04 8.23 9.13
C GLU A 53 4.56 8.34 8.69
N GLY A 54 4.08 7.40 7.86
CA GLY A 54 2.69 7.31 7.43
C GLY A 54 2.37 7.95 6.09
N TYR A 55 3.37 8.42 5.34
CA TYR A 55 3.16 9.07 4.05
C TYR A 55 3.13 8.07 2.89
N VAL A 56 2.16 8.20 2.00
CA VAL A 56 2.10 7.37 0.79
C VAL A 56 3.31 7.69 -0.10
N THR A 57 4.06 6.66 -0.49
CA THR A 57 5.24 6.81 -1.34
C THR A 57 4.85 6.95 -2.83
N PRO A 58 5.77 7.37 -3.71
CA PRO A 58 5.50 7.36 -5.16
C PRO A 58 5.08 5.98 -5.70
N ARG A 59 5.57 4.89 -5.08
CA ARG A 59 5.16 3.52 -5.41
C ARG A 59 3.73 3.26 -4.96
N GLY A 60 3.36 3.64 -3.73
CA GLY A 60 1.99 3.55 -3.24
C GLY A 60 0.99 4.30 -4.12
N LEU A 61 1.35 5.52 -4.56
CA LEU A 61 0.54 6.30 -5.52
C LEU A 61 0.40 5.59 -6.87
N SER A 62 1.47 4.96 -7.37
CA SER A 62 1.43 4.20 -8.63
C SER A 62 0.53 2.98 -8.53
N VAL A 63 0.51 2.31 -7.36
CA VAL A 63 -0.40 1.20 -7.06
C VAL A 63 -1.84 1.69 -7.00
N LEU A 64 -2.11 2.79 -6.29
CA LEU A 64 -3.43 3.42 -6.25
C LEU A 64 -3.93 3.83 -7.64
N ALA A 65 -3.08 4.42 -8.48
CA ALA A 65 -3.46 4.81 -9.83
C ALA A 65 -3.76 3.62 -10.75
N ARG A 66 -3.24 2.42 -10.41
CA ARG A 66 -3.44 1.20 -11.19
C ARG A 66 -4.62 0.37 -10.73
N TYR A 67 -4.94 0.40 -9.43
CA TYR A 67 -5.91 -0.51 -8.80
C TYR A 67 -6.97 0.19 -7.94
N GLY A 68 -6.84 1.49 -7.68
CA GLY A 68 -7.72 2.27 -6.82
C GLY A 68 -8.81 3.06 -7.55
N ASP A 69 -9.00 2.80 -8.85
CA ASP A 69 -10.13 3.29 -9.63
C ASP A 69 -11.20 2.18 -9.61
N ASP A 70 -12.19 2.32 -8.72
CA ASP A 70 -13.48 1.61 -8.74
C ASP A 70 -14.60 2.65 -8.80
#